data_AF-A0A1F7LCM8-F1
#
_entry.id   AF-A0A1F7LCM8-F1
#
_cell.length_a   1.000
_cell.length_b   1.000
_cell.length_c   1.000
_cell.angle_alpha   90.00
_cell.angle_beta   90.00
_cell.angle_gamma   90.00
#
_symmetry.space_group_name_H-M   'P 1'
#
loop_
_entity.id
_entity.type
_entity.pdbx_description
1 polymer ?
#
loop_
_entity_poly.entity_id
_entity_poly.type
_entity_poly.pdbx_seq_one_letter_code
_entity_poly.pdbx_strand_id
1 'polypeptide(L)'
;MLQLSLLSDPRFLWNVTAGYLVTLVGAALIVAAGMWLARAGEWALVARKPLAWQILSAVGCSLFIFGILWQLAALMRTGAVAW
;
A
#
# COMPACT_ATOMS: atom_id res chain seq x y z
N MET A 1 -12.31 26.72 -0.36
CA MET A 1 -11.01 27.37 -0.61
C MET A 1 -9.82 26.59 -0.04
N LEU A 2 -9.89 26.02 1.18
CA LEU A 2 -8.77 25.27 1.81
C LEU A 2 -8.28 24.02 1.03
N GLN A 3 -9.18 23.31 0.34
CA GLN A 3 -8.81 22.16 -0.49
C GLN A 3 -7.98 22.55 -1.72
N LEU A 4 -8.29 23.69 -2.36
CA LEU A 4 -7.54 24.19 -3.52
C LEU A 4 -6.13 24.62 -3.11
N SER A 5 -5.94 25.20 -1.91
CA SER A 5 -4.60 25.54 -1.41
C SER A 5 -3.73 24.33 -1.11
N LEU A 6 -4.31 23.21 -0.64
CA LEU A 6 -3.56 21.97 -0.38
C LEU A 6 -3.10 21.28 -1.66
N LEU A 7 -3.97 21.25 -2.68
CA LEU A 7 -3.64 20.72 -3.99
C LEU A 7 -2.64 21.62 -4.75
N SER A 8 -2.39 22.83 -4.25
CA SER A 8 -1.38 23.74 -4.80
C SER A 8 -0.04 23.67 -4.06
N ASP A 9 0.04 22.98 -2.91
CA ASP A 9 1.29 22.81 -2.17
C ASP A 9 2.10 21.66 -2.77
N PRO A 10 3.22 21.95 -3.46
CA PRO A 10 4.02 20.92 -4.12
C PRO A 10 4.61 19.91 -3.13
N ARG A 11 4.84 20.30 -1.86
CA ARG A 11 5.35 19.38 -0.83
C ARG A 11 4.30 18.37 -0.42
N PHE A 12 3.05 18.82 -0.27
CA PHE A 12 1.93 17.94 0.02
C PHE A 12 1.71 16.94 -1.12
N LEU A 13 1.66 17.42 -2.37
CA LEU A 13 1.50 16.57 -3.54
C LEU A 13 2.60 15.51 -3.63
N TRP A 14 3.88 15.91 -3.51
CA TRP A 14 4.99 14.96 -3.53
C TRP A 14 4.89 13.90 -2.43
N ASN A 15 4.49 14.31 -1.23
CA ASN A 15 4.35 13.40 -0.10
C ASN A 15 3.19 12.40 -0.30
N VAL A 16 2.05 12.86 -0.83
CA VAL A 16 0.91 12.00 -1.16
C VAL A 16 1.25 11.07 -2.32
N THR A 17 1.92 11.56 -3.37
CA THR A 17 2.40 10.73 -4.49
C THR A 17 3.35 9.64 -4.01
N ALA A 18 4.29 9.95 -3.12
CA ALA A 18 5.17 8.94 -2.53
C ALA A 18 4.38 7.85 -1.79
N GLY A 19 3.39 8.24 -0.98
CA GLY A 19 2.49 7.30 -0.30
C GLY A 19 1.72 6.42 -1.28
N TYR A 20 1.18 6.99 -2.37
CA TYR A 20 0.50 6.24 -3.42
C TYR A 20 1.41 5.23 -4.11
N LEU A 21 2.65 5.61 -4.44
CA LEU A 21 3.61 4.69 -5.06
C LEU A 21 3.89 3.50 -4.15
N VAL A 22 4.07 3.74 -2.85
CA VAL A 22 4.26 2.67 -1.85
C VAL A 22 3.04 1.75 -1.79
N THR A 23 1.83 2.32 -1.78
CA THR A 23 0.58 1.54 -1.82
C THR A 23 0.47 0.70 -3.10
N LEU A 24 0.79 1.26 -4.26
CA LEU A 24 0.76 0.54 -5.54
C LEU A 24 1.77 -0.60 -5.59
N VAL A 25 2.98 -0.40 -5.06
CA VAL A 25 3.98 -1.46 -4.94
C VAL A 25 3.46 -2.58 -4.02
N GLY A 26 2.91 -2.23 -2.86
CA GLY A 26 2.30 -3.20 -1.94
C GLY A 26 1.18 -4.01 -2.61
N ALA A 27 0.26 -3.33 -3.30
CA ALA A 27 -0.82 -3.96 -4.05
C ALA A 27 -0.30 -4.90 -5.15
N ALA A 28 0.69 -4.47 -5.93
CA ALA A 28 1.30 -5.28 -6.99
C ALA A 28 1.94 -6.55 -6.44
N LEU A 29 2.62 -6.47 -5.29
CA LEU A 29 3.21 -7.64 -4.62
C LEU A 29 2.14 -8.63 -4.13
N ILE A 30 1.04 -8.13 -3.58
CA ILE A 30 -0.11 -8.96 -3.16
C ILE A 30 -0.74 -9.65 -4.38
N VAL A 31 -0.95 -8.91 -5.47
CA VAL A 31 -1.48 -9.47 -6.73
C VAL A 31 -0.53 -10.54 -7.28
N ALA A 32 0.78 -10.28 -7.31
CA ALA A 32 1.78 -11.25 -7.73
C ALA A 32 1.76 -12.51 -6.85
N ALA A 33 1.61 -12.36 -5.53
CA ALA A 33 1.44 -13.48 -4.61
C ALA A 33 0.15 -14.26 -4.90
N GLY A 34 -0.96 -13.58 -5.20
CA GLY A 34 -2.22 -14.20 -5.61
C GLY A 34 -2.10 -14.98 -6.92
N MET A 35 -1.45 -14.40 -7.93
CA MET A 35 -1.18 -15.05 -9.21
C MET A 35 -0.27 -16.27 -9.04
N TRP A 36 0.75 -16.18 -8.17
CA TRP A 36 1.58 -17.32 -7.81
C TRP A 36 0.73 -18.42 -7.20
N LEU A 37 -0.12 -18.10 -6.21
CA LEU A 37 -0.99 -19.08 -5.58
C LEU A 37 -1.94 -19.75 -6.59
N ALA A 38 -2.53 -18.98 -7.50
CA ALA A 38 -3.43 -19.49 -8.53
C ALA A 38 -2.73 -20.42 -9.54
N ARG A 39 -1.47 -20.14 -9.88
CA ARG A 39 -0.65 -21.00 -10.75
C ARG A 39 -0.08 -22.21 -10.03
N ALA A 40 0.09 -22.13 -8.72
CA ALA A 40 0.77 -23.16 -7.95
C ALA A 40 -0.07 -24.42 -7.72
N GLY A 41 -1.32 -24.52 -8.20
CA GLY A 41 -2.13 -25.74 -8.30
C GLY A 41 -2.06 -26.69 -7.10
N GLU A 42 -1.03 -27.54 -7.08
CA GLU A 42 -0.72 -28.56 -6.08
C GLU A 42 -0.24 -28.01 -4.71
N TRP A 43 0.42 -26.85 -4.63
CA TRP A 43 0.89 -26.28 -3.35
C TRP A 43 -0.24 -25.74 -2.46
N ALA A 44 -1.43 -25.54 -3.02
CA ALA A 44 -2.61 -25.17 -2.25
C ALA A 44 -3.17 -26.34 -1.43
N LEU A 45 -2.84 -27.58 -1.80
CA LEU A 45 -3.24 -28.81 -1.13
C LEU A 45 -2.23 -29.25 -0.06
N VAL A 46 -1.01 -28.70 -0.07
CA VAL A 46 0.02 -28.98 0.93
C VAL A 46 -0.23 -28.14 2.19
N ALA A 47 -0.19 -28.77 3.37
CA ALA A 47 -0.49 -28.14 4.65
C ALA A 47 0.37 -26.90 5.00
N ARG A 48 1.52 -26.71 4.33
CA ARG A 48 2.43 -25.59 4.56
C ARG A 48 2.75 -24.84 3.27
N LYS A 49 2.27 -23.59 3.18
CA LYS A 49 2.57 -22.69 2.08
C LYS A 49 4.08 -22.35 2.02
N PRO A 50 4.67 -22.14 0.84
CA PRO A 50 6.07 -21.73 0.71
C PRO A 50 6.39 -20.48 1.55
N LEU A 51 7.51 -20.50 2.28
CA LEU A 51 7.93 -19.36 3.10
C LEU A 51 8.10 -18.08 2.27
N ALA A 52 8.63 -18.21 1.04
CA ALA A 52 8.77 -17.10 0.11
C ALA A 52 7.43 -16.43 -0.23
N TRP A 53 6.36 -17.21 -0.44
CA TRP A 53 5.01 -16.67 -0.68
C TRP A 53 4.46 -15.94 0.54
N GLN A 54 4.71 -16.48 1.74
CA GLN A 54 4.28 -15.86 3.00
C GLN A 54 4.99 -14.52 3.22
N ILE A 55 6.30 -14.47 3.01
CA ILE A 55 7.10 -13.24 3.11
C ILE A 55 6.62 -12.22 2.07
N LEU A 56 6.45 -12.64 0.81
CA LEU A 56 5.98 -11.76 -0.27
C LEU A 56 4.61 -11.13 0.08
N SER A 57 3.68 -11.94 0.56
CA SER A 57 2.34 -11.49 0.96
C SER A 57 2.40 -10.56 2.17
N ALA A 58 3.21 -10.88 3.18
CA ALA A 58 3.39 -10.06 4.36
C ALA A 58 4.01 -8.70 4.02
N VAL A 59 5.09 -8.69 3.25
CA VAL A 59 5.75 -7.45 2.80
C VAL A 59 4.82 -6.61 1.94
N GLY A 60 4.11 -7.24 0.99
CA GLY A 60 3.12 -6.55 0.16
C GLY A 60 2.01 -5.91 0.99
N CYS A 61 1.47 -6.65 1.97
CA CYS A 61 0.46 -6.16 2.90
C CYS A 61 0.97 -5.00 3.77
N SER A 62 2.17 -5.14 4.34
CA SER A 62 2.80 -4.10 5.15
C SER A 62 3.01 -2.82 4.35
N LEU A 63 3.53 -2.90 3.12
CA LEU A 63 3.72 -1.74 2.25
C LEU A 63 2.38 -1.11 1.86
N PHE A 64 1.38 -1.92 1.54
CA PHE A 64 0.05 -1.43 1.22
C PHE A 64 -0.55 -0.61 2.38
N ILE A 65 -0.58 -1.19 3.59
CA ILE A 65 -1.09 -0.54 4.79
C ILE A 65 -0.27 0.70 5.12
N PHE A 66 1.06 0.60 5.09
CA PHE A 66 1.95 1.71 5.38
C PHE A 66 1.74 2.88 4.42
N GLY A 67 1.59 2.63 3.13
CA GLY A 67 1.32 3.67 2.14
C GLY A 67 -0.03 4.38 2.38
N ILE A 68 -1.07 3.65 2.81
CA ILE A 68 -2.36 4.24 3.18
C ILE A 68 -2.24 5.07 4.46
N LEU A 69 -1.60 4.55 5.51
CA LEU A 69 -1.39 5.26 6.78
C LEU A 69 -0.54 6.51 6.59
N TRP A 70 0.46 6.46 5.71
CA TRP A 70 1.28 7.61 5.34
C TRP A 70 0.44 8.73 4.73
N GLN A 71 -0.45 8.40 3.79
CA GLN A 71 -1.36 9.38 3.16
C GLN A 71 -2.32 9.98 4.18
N LEU A 72 -2.86 9.17 5.09
CA LEU A 72 -3.71 9.65 6.20
C LEU A 72 -2.93 10.58 7.14
N ALA A 73 -1.68 10.25 7.48
CA ALA A 73 -0.83 11.12 8.29
C ALA A 73 -0.52 12.45 7.57
N ALA A 74 -0.29 12.42 6.26
CA ALA A 74 -0.11 13.62 5.45
C ALA A 74 -1.35 14.52 5.49
N LEU A 75 -2.55 13.93 5.36
CA LEU A 75 -3.83 14.64 5.48
C LEU A 75 -4.03 15.25 6.88
N MET A 76 -3.79 14.49 7.95
CA MET A 76 -3.92 14.97 9.32
C MET A 76 -2.96 16.13 9.63
N ARG A 77 -1.72 16.05 9.15
CA ARG A 77 -0.70 17.10 9.37
C ARG A 77 -1.05 18.43 8.71
N THR A 78 -1.88 18.41 7.68
CA THR A 78 -2.35 19.62 7.00
C THR A 78 -3.55 20.30 7.67
N GLY A 79 -4.05 19.78 8.79
CA GLY A 79 -5.19 20.36 9.52
C GLY A 79 -6.51 20.32 8.74
N ALA A 80 -6.58 19.55 7.65
CA ALA A 80 -7.78 19.41 6.82
C ALA A 80 -8.92 18.66 7.54
N VAL A 81 -8.61 17.96 8.63
CA VAL A 81 -9.57 17.30 9.51
C VAL A 81 -9.73 18.16 10.75
N ALA A 82 -10.56 19.20 10.65
CA ALA A 82 -11.08 19.89 11.83
C ALA A 82 -12.18 19.01 12.43
N TRP A 83 -11.99 18.52 13.64
CA TRP A 83 -13.07 18.02 14.49
C TRP A 83 -13.72 19.20 15.19
#